data_AF-A0A1E2WXI3-F1
#
_entry.id   AF-A0A1E2WXI3-F1
#
_cell.length_a   1.000
_cell.length_b   1.000
_cell.length_c   1.000
_cell.angle_alpha   90.00
_cell.angle_beta   90.00
_cell.angle_gamma   90.00
#
_symmetry.space_group_name_H-M   'P 1'
#
loop_
_entity.id
_entity.type
_entity.pdbx_description
1 polymer ?
#
loop_
_entity_poly.entity_id
_entity_poly.type
_entity_poly.pdbx_seq_one_letter_code
_entity_poly.pdbx_strand_id
1 'polypeptide(L)'
;MDKGVVVREVFLLDGGRTVAACQKDHAIFWNLATGQQIYRFPKRIYGFSHNETKFFSYKYPDGVSLYAYPEMTQICELLNRRMSGPFHFLFSPDDRFLVVCRDGDLSRLKKQKYFTRSP
;
A
#
# COMPACT_ATOMS: atom_id res chain seq x y z
N MET A 1 -11.58 -4.33 14.89
CA MET A 1 -10.14 -4.05 15.04
C MET A 1 -9.58 -4.93 16.12
N ASP A 2 -8.32 -5.31 16.04
CA ASP A 2 -7.66 -6.06 17.10
C ASP A 2 -7.45 -5.15 18.32
N LYS A 3 -7.88 -5.63 19.48
CA LYS A 3 -7.83 -4.86 20.73
C LYS A 3 -6.37 -4.58 21.10
N GLY A 4 -6.07 -3.31 21.38
CA GLY A 4 -4.73 -2.89 21.81
C GLY A 4 -3.70 -2.75 20.68
N VAL A 5 -4.11 -2.94 19.40
CA VAL A 5 -3.21 -2.75 18.26
C VAL A 5 -3.41 -1.35 17.66
N VAL A 6 -2.32 -0.62 17.50
CA VAL A 6 -2.31 0.74 16.96
C VAL A 6 -2.60 0.72 15.47
N VAL A 7 -3.63 1.46 15.06
CA VAL A 7 -3.89 1.79 13.66
C VAL A 7 -2.93 2.89 13.23
N ARG A 8 -2.24 2.66 12.11
CA ARG A 8 -1.21 3.54 11.56
C ARG A 8 -1.74 4.38 10.40
N GLU A 9 -2.58 3.77 9.57
CA GLU A 9 -3.24 4.43 8.45
C GLU A 9 -4.72 4.02 8.40
N VAL A 10 -5.56 4.93 7.92
CA VAL A 10 -6.96 4.65 7.61
C VAL A 10 -7.25 5.17 6.21
N PHE A 11 -7.89 4.34 5.39
CA PHE A 11 -8.34 4.70 4.05
C PHE A 11 -9.85 4.55 3.96
N LEU A 12 -10.47 5.46 3.23
CA LEU A 12 -11.86 5.38 2.81
C LEU A 12 -11.86 5.03 1.32
N LEU A 13 -12.52 3.93 0.96
CA LEU A 13 -12.47 3.30 -0.36
C LEU A 13 -13.89 3.07 -0.90
N ASP A 14 -13.97 2.66 -2.16
CA ASP A 14 -15.21 2.34 -2.88
C ASP A 14 -16.21 3.49 -2.86
N GLY A 15 -15.70 4.71 -3.02
CA GLY A 15 -16.49 5.94 -2.95
C GLY A 15 -17.13 6.18 -1.57
N GLY A 16 -16.48 5.74 -0.48
CA GLY A 16 -16.99 5.95 0.88
C GLY A 16 -17.67 4.75 1.52
N ARG A 17 -17.67 3.59 0.87
CA ARG A 17 -18.40 2.40 1.34
C ARG A 17 -17.56 1.44 2.15
N THR A 18 -16.24 1.53 2.02
CA THR A 18 -15.30 0.63 2.67
C THR A 18 -14.29 1.43 3.49
N VAL A 19 -14.04 1.02 4.73
CA VAL A 19 -12.93 1.54 5.53
C VAL A 19 -11.86 0.47 5.63
N ALA A 20 -10.62 0.82 5.29
CA ALA A 20 -9.44 0.00 5.54
C ALA A 20 -8.65 0.60 6.71
N ALA A 21 -8.53 -0.12 7.81
CA ALA A 21 -7.62 0.27 8.90
C ALA A 21 -6.37 -0.60 8.85
N CYS A 22 -5.23 0.07 8.74
CA CYS A 22 -3.94 -0.56 8.53
C CYS A 22 -3.15 -0.55 9.82
N GLN A 23 -2.77 -1.74 10.27
CA GLN A 23 -1.99 -1.98 11.47
C GLN A 23 -0.57 -2.44 11.07
N LYS A 24 0.29 -2.73 12.04
CA LYS A 24 1.71 -3.03 11.78
C LYS A 24 1.91 -4.24 10.87
N ASP A 25 1.09 -5.26 11.02
CA ASP A 25 1.25 -6.58 10.42
C ASP A 25 0.08 -6.98 9.51
N HIS A 26 -1.04 -6.25 9.54
CA HIS A 26 -2.20 -6.56 8.74
C HIS A 26 -3.05 -5.32 8.47
N ALA A 27 -4.04 -5.44 7.59
CA ALA A 27 -5.10 -4.47 7.40
C ALA A 27 -6.45 -5.17 7.51
N ILE A 28 -7.44 -4.47 8.06
CA ILE A 28 -8.81 -4.97 8.18
C ILE A 28 -9.72 -4.02 7.40
N PHE A 29 -10.66 -4.60 6.67
CA PHE A 29 -11.62 -3.89 5.84
C PHE A 29 -13.02 -4.08 6.40
N TRP A 30 -13.80 -3.00 6.48
CA TRP A 30 -15.21 -3.03 6.88
C TRP A 30 -16.08 -2.40 5.82
N ASN A 31 -17.27 -2.97 5.64
CA ASN A 31 -18.38 -2.26 5.04
C ASN A 31 -18.84 -1.19 6.03
N LEU A 32 -18.81 0.08 5.61
CA LEU A 32 -19.12 1.21 6.48
C LEU A 32 -20.61 1.26 6.84
N ALA A 33 -21.50 0.85 5.94
CA ALA A 33 -22.94 0.88 6.18
C ALA A 33 -23.39 -0.18 7.19
N THR A 34 -22.80 -1.38 7.16
CA THR A 34 -23.19 -2.48 8.04
C THR A 34 -22.29 -2.63 9.26
N GLY A 35 -21.11 -2.01 9.27
CA GLY A 35 -20.07 -2.20 10.29
C GLY A 35 -19.43 -3.60 10.27
N GLN A 36 -19.77 -4.44 9.29
CA GLN A 36 -19.24 -5.79 9.19
C GLN A 36 -17.84 -5.80 8.60
N GLN A 37 -16.95 -6.60 9.19
CA GLN A 37 -15.65 -6.88 8.58
C GLN A 37 -15.86 -7.70 7.31
N ILE A 38 -15.37 -7.20 6.18
CA ILE A 38 -15.49 -7.87 4.88
C ILE A 38 -14.21 -8.58 4.47
N TYR A 39 -13.05 -8.14 4.96
CA TYR A 39 -11.78 -8.77 4.62
C TYR A 39 -10.69 -8.48 5.65
N ARG A 40 -9.70 -9.38 5.74
CA ARG A 40 -8.45 -9.18 6.49
C ARG A 40 -7.28 -9.51 5.58
N PHE A 41 -6.44 -8.51 5.31
CA PHE A 41 -5.25 -8.64 4.49
C PHE A 41 -4.01 -8.86 5.39
N PRO A 42 -3.17 -9.87 5.14
CA PRO A 42 -2.13 -10.32 6.08
C PRO A 42 -0.82 -9.50 6.02
N LYS A 43 -0.90 -8.25 5.56
CA LYS A 43 0.22 -7.30 5.56
C LYS A 43 -0.28 -5.88 5.86
N ARG A 44 0.59 -5.00 6.33
CA ARG A 44 0.31 -3.57 6.40
C ARG A 44 0.18 -2.97 5.00
N ILE A 45 -0.85 -2.16 4.80
CA ILE A 45 -1.01 -1.36 3.59
C ILE A 45 -0.52 0.05 3.88
N TYR A 46 0.35 0.57 3.02
CA TYR A 46 0.95 1.89 3.15
C TYR A 46 0.26 2.95 2.28
N GLY A 47 -0.51 2.53 1.27
CA GLY A 47 -1.23 3.44 0.41
C GLY A 47 -1.95 2.74 -0.73
N PHE A 48 -2.95 3.43 -1.27
CA PHE A 48 -3.71 3.07 -2.46
C PHE A 48 -3.36 4.00 -3.63
N SER A 49 -3.54 3.52 -4.85
CA SER A 49 -3.55 4.39 -6.04
C SER A 49 -4.79 5.29 -6.01
N HIS A 50 -4.74 6.43 -6.69
CA HIS A 50 -5.82 7.43 -6.66
C HIS A 50 -7.13 6.88 -7.22
N ASN A 51 -7.04 6.03 -8.25
CA ASN A 51 -8.18 5.31 -8.82
C ASN A 51 -8.59 4.06 -8.04
N GLU A 52 -7.99 3.81 -6.88
CA GLU A 52 -8.28 2.67 -5.99
C GLU A 52 -8.09 1.27 -6.61
N THR A 53 -7.48 1.15 -7.79
CA THR A 53 -7.26 -0.17 -8.44
C THR A 53 -6.07 -0.94 -7.87
N LYS A 54 -5.19 -0.27 -7.13
CA LYS A 54 -3.97 -0.87 -6.59
C LYS A 54 -3.69 -0.38 -5.18
N PHE A 55 -2.93 -1.17 -4.45
CA PHE A 55 -2.29 -0.76 -3.21
C PHE A 55 -0.93 -1.42 -3.07
N PHE A 56 -0.12 -0.95 -2.14
CA PHE A 56 1.19 -1.52 -1.87
C PHE A 56 1.42 -1.80 -0.39
N SER A 57 2.23 -2.82 -0.14
CA SER A 57 2.79 -3.12 1.17
C SER A 57 4.30 -3.04 1.12
N TYR A 58 4.91 -2.80 2.28
CA TYR A 58 6.35 -2.81 2.46
C TYR A 58 6.70 -3.68 3.66
N LYS A 59 7.73 -4.52 3.50
CA LYS A 59 8.28 -5.35 4.57
C LYS A 59 9.79 -5.45 4.42
N TYR A 60 10.54 -5.19 5.48
CA TYR A 60 11.97 -5.50 5.48
C TYR A 60 12.17 -7.01 5.72
N PRO A 61 13.08 -7.69 4.99
CA PRO A 61 13.91 -7.20 3.89
C PRO A 61 13.27 -7.30 2.49
N ASP A 62 12.07 -7.90 2.40
CA ASP A 62 11.33 -8.29 1.19
C ASP A 62 11.03 -7.12 0.22
N GLY A 63 11.07 -5.87 0.71
CA GLY A 63 10.90 -4.67 -0.07
C GLY A 63 9.43 -4.30 -0.28
N VAL A 64 9.10 -3.82 -1.48
CA VAL A 64 7.78 -3.28 -1.82
C VAL A 64 7.05 -4.21 -2.77
N SER A 65 5.84 -4.61 -2.39
CA SER A 65 4.96 -5.45 -3.20
C SER A 65 3.69 -4.67 -3.58
N LEU A 66 3.26 -4.81 -4.83
CA LEU A 66 2.07 -4.17 -5.38
C LEU A 66 0.95 -5.20 -5.55
N TYR A 67 -0.27 -4.80 -5.25
CA TYR A 67 -1.47 -5.64 -5.25
C TYR A 67 -2.60 -4.99 -6.03
N ALA A 68 -3.47 -5.81 -6.60
CA ALA A 68 -4.74 -5.40 -7.19
C ALA A 68 -5.80 -5.27 -6.09
N TYR A 69 -6.65 -4.26 -6.24
CA TYR A 69 -7.87 -4.07 -5.44
C TYR A 69 -9.07 -3.99 -6.38
N PRO A 70 -10.19 -4.66 -6.06
CA PRO A 70 -10.52 -5.33 -4.79
C PRO A 70 -10.10 -6.81 -4.68
N GLU A 71 -9.43 -7.38 -5.68
CA GLU A 71 -9.14 -8.82 -5.74
C GLU A 71 -8.13 -9.29 -4.68
N MET A 72 -7.36 -8.37 -4.09
CA MET A 72 -6.33 -8.62 -3.07
C MET A 72 -5.19 -9.54 -3.56
N THR A 73 -5.00 -9.62 -4.88
CA THR A 73 -3.98 -10.45 -5.51
C THR A 73 -2.68 -9.66 -5.71
N GLN A 74 -1.54 -10.33 -5.53
CA GLN A 74 -0.25 -9.69 -5.78
C GLN A 74 -0.04 -9.54 -7.29
N ILE A 75 0.22 -8.31 -7.75
CA ILE A 75 0.56 -8.02 -9.15
C ILE A 75 2.05 -8.32 -9.38
N CYS A 76 2.92 -7.72 -8.55
CA CYS A 76 4.36 -7.89 -8.66
C CYS A 76 5.11 -7.44 -7.39
N GLU A 77 6.38 -7.80 -7.32
CA GLU A 77 7.36 -7.17 -6.43
C GLU A 77 8.03 -6.02 -7.19
N LEU A 78 7.85 -4.78 -6.73
CA LEU A 78 8.43 -3.61 -7.39
C LEU A 78 9.93 -3.46 -7.08
N LEU A 79 10.32 -3.88 -5.87
CA LEU A 79 11.64 -3.64 -5.30
C LEU A 79 12.06 -4.84 -4.47
N ASN A 80 12.79 -5.78 -5.07
CA ASN A 80 13.40 -6.90 -4.36
C ASN A 80 14.88 -6.59 -4.01
N ARG A 81 15.09 -5.47 -3.30
CA ARG A 81 16.39 -5.09 -2.76
C ARG A 81 16.24 -4.85 -1.26
N ARG A 82 17.28 -5.17 -0.48
CA ARG A 82 17.34 -4.86 0.96
C ARG A 82 17.17 -3.34 1.18
N MET A 83 15.94 -2.93 1.38
CA MET A 83 15.56 -1.54 1.61
C MET A 83 15.37 -1.35 3.11
N SER A 84 16.38 -0.77 3.76
CA SER A 84 16.30 -0.31 5.15
C SER A 84 15.96 1.17 5.21
N GLY A 85 15.09 1.59 6.13
CA GLY A 85 14.83 2.99 6.45
C GLY A 85 13.36 3.41 6.30
N PRO A 86 12.99 4.58 6.83
CA PRO A 86 11.70 5.19 6.52
C PRO A 86 11.67 5.61 5.04
N PHE A 87 10.55 5.34 4.40
CA PHE A 87 10.32 5.65 3.00
C PHE A 87 9.06 6.48 2.85
N HIS A 88 9.12 7.45 1.95
CA HIS A 88 7.95 8.12 1.40
C HIS A 88 7.53 7.40 0.12
N PHE A 89 6.23 7.17 -0.01
CA PHE A 89 5.62 6.51 -1.14
C PHE A 89 4.60 7.45 -1.78
N LEU A 90 4.69 7.65 -3.09
CA LEU A 90 3.77 8.50 -3.82
C LEU A 90 3.44 7.86 -5.17
N PHE A 91 2.16 7.59 -5.42
CA PHE A 91 1.71 7.28 -6.77
C PHE A 91 1.83 8.52 -7.65
N SER A 92 2.17 8.31 -8.92
CA SER A 92 2.02 9.36 -9.92
C SER A 92 0.54 9.74 -10.07
N PRO A 93 0.21 10.98 -10.49
CA PRO A 93 -1.18 11.41 -10.66
C PRO A 93 -2.01 10.53 -11.62
N ASP A 94 -1.35 9.77 -12.49
CA ASP A 94 -1.96 8.86 -13.45
C ASP A 94 -1.92 7.38 -13.00
N ASP A 95 -1.51 7.09 -11.76
CA ASP A 95 -1.46 5.75 -11.15
C ASP A 95 -0.59 4.71 -11.89
N ARG A 96 0.28 5.17 -12.79
CA ARG A 96 1.20 4.31 -13.56
C ARG A 96 2.52 4.05 -12.85
N PHE A 97 2.94 4.94 -11.96
CA PHE A 97 4.23 4.83 -11.27
C PHE A 97 4.05 4.96 -9.76
N LEU A 98 4.89 4.24 -9.01
CA LEU A 98 5.06 4.44 -7.57
C LEU A 98 6.48 4.95 -7.33
N VAL A 99 6.60 6.16 -6.80
CA VAL A 99 7.87 6.72 -6.34
C VAL A 99 8.11 6.25 -4.92
N VAL A 100 9.32 5.74 -4.68
CA VAL A 100 9.79 5.33 -3.35
C VAL A 100 11.03 6.16 -3.01
N CYS A 101 10.90 7.08 -2.06
CA CYS A 101 11.98 7.98 -1.63
C CYS A 101 12.44 7.60 -0.23
N ARG A 102 13.75 7.61 0.03
CA ARG A 102 14.31 7.42 1.37
C ARG A 102 14.56 8.80 2.01
N ASP A 103 14.25 8.94 3.29
CA ASP A 103 14.74 10.08 4.09
C ASP A 103 16.28 10.04 4.11
N GLY A 104 16.90 10.94 3.38
CA GLY A 104 18.35 10.99 3.17
C GLY A 104 18.77 11.09 1.70
N ASP A 105 17.87 10.81 0.75
CA ASP A 105 18.14 10.92 -0.70
C ASP A 105 17.56 12.21 -1.32
N LEU A 106 17.16 13.20 -0.51
CA LEU A 106 16.60 14.48 -0.99
C LEU A 106 17.56 15.28 -1.90
N SER A 107 18.88 15.05 -1.80
CA SER A 107 19.89 15.62 -2.70
C SER A 107 20.07 14.82 -4.00
N ARG A 108 19.40 13.68 -4.13
CA ARG A 108 19.40 12.80 -5.30
C ARG A 108 17.96 12.34 -5.53
N LEU A 109 17.12 13.23 -6.05
CA LEU A 109 15.86 12.86 -6.69
C LEU A 109 16.16 11.93 -7.88
N LYS A 110 16.43 10.65 -7.61
CA LYS A 110 16.39 9.61 -8.62
C LYS A 110 14.91 9.31 -8.82
N LYS A 111 14.36 9.82 -9.93
CA LYS A 111 13.12 9.28 -10.51
C LYS A 111 13.37 7.81 -10.81
N GLN A 112 13.12 6.93 -9.84
CA GLN A 112 13.15 5.51 -10.10
C GLN A 112 11.79 5.12 -10.63
N LYS A 113 11.67 5.18 -11.96
CA LYS A 113 10.51 4.69 -12.70
C LYS A 113 10.56 3.17 -12.67
N TYR A 114 9.64 2.55 -11.95
CA TYR A 114 9.42 1.12 -12.07
C TYR A 114 8.53 0.91 -13.28
N PHE A 115 9.03 0.15 -14.26
CA PHE A 115 8.30 -0.22 -15.45
C PHE A 115 7.59 -1.53 -15.17
N THR A 116 6.26 -1.54 -15.24
CA THR A 116 5.53 -2.80 -15.46
C THR A 116 5.63 -3.13 -16.94
N ARG A 117 6.39 -4.17 -17.29
CA ARG A 117 6.09 -4.91 -18.52
C ARG A 117 4.89 -5.79 -18.19
N SER A 118 3.71 -5.46 -18.72
CA SER A 118 2.71 -6.49 -18.94
C SER A 118 3.22 -7.42 -20.06
N PRO A 119 2.93 -8.73 -20.01
CA PRO A 119 3.12 -9.60 -21.16
C PRO A 119 2.31 -9.12 -22.38
#